data_AF-A0A5M9WMS5-F1
#
_entry.id   AF-A0A5M9WMS5-F1
#
_cell.length_a   1.000
_cell.length_b   1.000
_cell.length_c   1.000
_cell.angle_alpha   90.00
_cell.angle_beta   90.00
_cell.angle_gamma   90.00
#
_symmetry.space_group_name_H-M   'P 1'
#
loop_
_entity.id
_entity.type
_entity.pdbx_description
1 polymer ?
#
loop_
_entity_poly.entity_id
_entity_poly.type
_entity_poly.pdbx_seq_one_letter_code
_entity_poly.pdbx_strand_id
1 'polypeptide(L)'
;MSDQNDRASVTRIQSHYGIVFPQDYLDFIQLHGDASFDLIQGTETEDWEIRFHALDDQFIANNTTLVDEVNPDPQRIIPIAWSISSGNNYLLDYRGSEETPSVLVMEHELAMVREDAESEAETMEEAQQLMEENVEPLAAHFQSFAALLRVRPSQA
;
A
#
# COMPACT_ATOMS: atom_id res chain seq x y z
N MET A 1 9.54 12.61 23.24
CA MET A 1 8.09 12.90 23.08
C MET A 1 7.52 12.28 21.81
N SER A 2 8.32 11.57 21.00
CA SER A 2 7.95 11.04 19.68
C SER A 2 7.17 9.71 19.73
N ASP A 3 7.65 8.70 20.48
CA ASP A 3 7.05 7.35 20.50
C ASP A 3 5.57 7.25 20.93
N GLN A 4 5.10 8.13 21.82
CA GLN A 4 3.70 8.09 22.27
C GLN A 4 2.74 8.61 21.20
N ASN A 5 3.19 9.55 20.36
CA ASN A 5 2.39 10.10 19.29
C ASN A 5 2.23 9.08 18.17
N ASP A 6 3.32 8.38 17.83
CA ASP A 6 3.34 7.37 16.78
C ASP A 6 2.42 6.19 17.13
N ARG A 7 2.44 5.72 18.39
CA ARG A 7 1.54 4.65 18.85
C ARG A 7 0.06 5.05 18.86
N ALA A 8 -0.24 6.31 19.19
CA ALA A 8 -1.61 6.82 19.16
C ALA A 8 -2.14 6.89 17.72
N SER A 9 -1.33 7.37 16.78
CA SER A 9 -1.65 7.40 15.36
C SER A 9 -1.88 6.00 14.79
N VAL A 10 -0.99 5.04 15.05
CA VAL A 10 -1.17 3.64 14.62
C VAL A 10 -2.48 3.05 15.14
N THR A 11 -2.79 3.26 16.43
CA THR A 11 -4.03 2.76 17.04
C THR A 11 -5.27 3.37 16.35
N ARG A 12 -5.22 4.66 16.02
CA ARG A 12 -6.30 5.36 15.33
C ARG A 12 -6.48 4.83 13.91
N ILE A 13 -5.41 4.62 13.15
CA ILE A 13 -5.44 4.08 11.79
C ILE A 13 -6.04 2.67 11.80
N GLN A 14 -5.54 1.80 12.68
CA GLN A 14 -6.05 0.44 12.85
C GLN A 14 -7.54 0.43 13.20
N SER A 15 -7.97 1.30 14.11
CA SER A 15 -9.39 1.40 14.49
C SER A 15 -10.27 1.96 13.36
N HIS A 16 -9.73 2.82 12.49
CA HIS A 16 -10.48 3.39 11.36
C HIS A 16 -10.79 2.33 10.30
N TYR A 17 -9.79 1.54 9.93
CA TYR A 17 -9.93 0.48 8.93
C TYR A 17 -10.42 -0.86 9.51
N GLY A 18 -10.42 -1.01 10.83
CA GLY A 18 -10.77 -2.29 11.48
C GLY A 18 -9.72 -3.37 11.28
N ILE A 19 -8.44 -2.99 11.13
CA ILE A 19 -7.32 -3.90 10.87
C ILE A 19 -6.28 -3.85 11.99
N VAL A 20 -5.37 -4.81 12.00
CA VAL A 20 -4.14 -4.76 12.82
C VAL A 20 -2.95 -4.84 11.87
N PHE A 21 -2.07 -3.84 11.93
CA PHE A 21 -0.87 -3.87 11.11
C PHE A 21 0.04 -5.03 11.54
N PRO A 22 0.64 -5.75 10.57
CA PRO A 22 1.62 -6.78 10.89
C PRO A 22 2.80 -6.20 11.70
N GLN A 23 3.24 -6.92 12.73
CA GLN A 23 4.32 -6.43 13.58
C GLN A 23 5.64 -6.28 12.82
N ASP A 24 5.91 -7.18 11.87
CA ASP A 24 7.07 -7.10 10.98
C ASP A 24 7.04 -5.85 10.09
N TYR A 25 5.86 -5.40 9.65
CA TYR A 25 5.68 -4.12 8.98
C TYR A 25 6.00 -2.94 9.90
N LEU A 26 5.44 -2.92 11.11
CA LEU A 26 5.68 -1.85 12.08
C LEU A 26 7.16 -1.73 12.48
N ASP A 27 7.82 -2.87 12.71
CA ASP A 27 9.24 -2.92 13.03
C ASP A 27 10.10 -2.42 11.85
N PHE A 28 9.70 -2.77 10.61
CA PHE A 28 10.41 -2.35 9.40
C PHE A 28 10.37 -0.84 9.20
N ILE A 29 9.19 -0.22 9.28
CA ILE A 29 9.06 1.24 9.10
C ILE A 29 9.75 2.00 10.25
N GLN A 30 9.72 1.46 11.47
CA GLN A 30 10.42 2.07 12.61
C GLN A 30 11.93 2.03 12.43
N LEU A 31 12.46 0.91 11.90
CA LEU A 31 13.90 0.73 11.68
C LEU A 31 14.42 1.64 10.55
N HIS A 32 13.62 1.81 9.49
CA HIS A 32 14.06 2.45 8.26
C HIS A 32 13.64 3.92 8.14
N GLY A 33 12.67 4.39 8.93
CA GLY A 33 12.24 5.79 8.95
C GLY A 33 11.90 6.32 7.55
N ASP A 34 12.48 7.46 7.18
CA ASP A 34 12.26 8.13 5.89
C ASP A 34 13.11 7.56 4.73
N ALA A 35 13.69 6.37 4.89
CA ALA A 35 14.45 5.74 3.83
C ALA A 35 13.58 5.48 2.59
N SER A 36 14.19 5.57 1.42
CA SER A 36 13.61 5.10 0.17
C SER A 36 14.22 3.78 -0.27
N PHE A 37 13.47 3.03 -1.06
CA PHE A 37 13.83 1.68 -1.46
C PHE A 37 13.71 1.49 -2.96
N ASP A 38 14.50 0.57 -3.50
CA ASP A 38 14.33 0.03 -4.84
C ASP A 38 13.74 -1.38 -4.73
N LEU A 39 12.72 -1.68 -5.54
CA LEU A 39 12.18 -3.03 -5.68
C LEU A 39 13.02 -3.82 -6.68
N ILE A 40 13.56 -4.94 -6.23
CA ILE A 40 14.42 -5.80 -7.03
C ILE A 40 13.72 -7.13 -7.27
N GLN A 41 13.43 -7.42 -8.54
CA GLN A 41 12.96 -8.73 -8.97
C GLN A 41 14.01 -9.40 -9.86
N GLY A 42 14.49 -10.57 -9.43
CA GLY A 42 15.60 -11.25 -10.09
C GLY A 42 16.87 -10.41 -10.10
N THR A 43 17.29 -9.94 -11.29
CA THR A 43 18.48 -9.10 -11.48
C THR A 43 18.16 -7.66 -11.87
N GLU A 44 16.88 -7.30 -11.98
CA GLU A 44 16.42 -6.01 -12.48
C GLU A 44 15.78 -5.19 -11.36
N THR A 45 15.93 -3.87 -11.47
CA THR A 45 15.19 -2.91 -10.65
C THR A 45 13.89 -2.60 -11.39
N GLU A 46 12.78 -3.06 -10.84
CA GLU A 46 11.46 -2.81 -11.43
C GLU A 46 10.94 -1.43 -11.06
N ASP A 47 11.21 -1.00 -9.82
CA ASP A 47 10.71 0.26 -9.30
C ASP A 47 11.73 0.87 -8.35
N TRP A 48 11.82 2.20 -8.33
CA TRP A 48 12.84 2.89 -7.55
C TRP A 48 12.29 4.07 -6.77
N GLU A 49 12.96 4.37 -5.66
CA GLU A 49 12.54 5.42 -4.74
C GLU A 49 11.12 5.20 -4.17
N ILE A 50 10.81 3.95 -3.83
CA ILE A 50 9.64 3.56 -3.04
C ILE A 50 9.76 4.15 -1.64
N ARG A 51 8.68 4.80 -1.17
CA ARG A 51 8.58 5.40 0.15
C ARG A 51 7.36 4.87 0.87
N PHE A 52 7.56 4.48 2.12
CA PHE A 52 6.46 4.09 3.00
C PHE A 52 5.69 5.31 3.47
N HIS A 53 4.37 5.17 3.57
CA HIS A 53 3.54 6.20 4.16
C HIS A 53 3.84 6.33 5.65
N ALA A 54 3.98 7.58 6.12
CA ALA A 54 4.06 7.86 7.53
C ALA A 54 2.74 7.48 8.21
N LEU A 55 2.80 6.70 9.30
CA LEU A 55 1.63 6.32 10.09
C LEU A 55 1.25 7.46 11.06
N ASP A 56 0.87 8.61 10.50
CA ASP A 56 0.52 9.82 11.22
C ASP A 56 -0.97 10.21 11.06
N ASP A 57 -1.34 11.40 11.54
CA ASP A 57 -2.71 11.89 11.45
C ASP A 57 -3.18 12.19 10.01
N GLN A 58 -2.27 12.26 9.04
CA GLN A 58 -2.59 12.48 7.62
C GLN A 58 -2.77 11.17 6.85
N PHE A 59 -2.30 10.04 7.37
CA PHE A 59 -2.35 8.73 6.68
C PHE A 59 -3.71 8.44 6.05
N ILE A 60 -4.79 8.51 6.85
CA ILE A 60 -6.16 8.21 6.38
C ILE A 60 -6.59 9.21 5.29
N ALA A 61 -6.36 10.50 5.52
CA ALA A 61 -6.79 11.54 4.58
C ALA A 61 -6.05 11.45 3.24
N ASN A 62 -4.74 11.15 3.30
CA ASN A 62 -3.91 10.95 2.12
C ASN A 62 -4.37 9.74 1.32
N ASN A 63 -4.58 8.59 1.97
CA ASN A 63 -5.04 7.38 1.28
C ASN A 63 -6.42 7.60 0.63
N THR A 64 -7.34 8.25 1.35
CA THR A 64 -8.65 8.57 0.81
C THR A 64 -8.62 9.51 -0.39
N THR A 65 -7.70 10.46 -0.39
CA THR A 65 -7.61 11.44 -1.49
C THR A 65 -6.84 10.89 -2.70
N LEU A 66 -5.85 10.01 -2.47
CA LEU A 66 -4.89 9.63 -3.50
C LEU A 66 -5.15 8.23 -4.09
N VAL A 67 -5.84 7.34 -3.37
CA VAL A 67 -5.89 5.92 -3.76
C VAL A 67 -7.31 5.34 -3.71
N ASP A 68 -8.22 5.82 -2.85
CA ASP A 68 -9.55 5.19 -2.67
C ASP A 68 -10.37 5.12 -3.96
N GLU A 69 -10.24 6.10 -4.87
CA GLU A 69 -10.99 6.13 -6.14
C GLU A 69 -10.57 5.03 -7.11
N VAL A 70 -9.35 4.51 -7.00
CA VAL A 70 -8.81 3.43 -7.84
C VAL A 70 -8.64 2.11 -7.08
N ASN A 71 -8.94 2.10 -5.78
CA ASN A 71 -8.82 0.91 -4.94
C ASN A 71 -10.12 0.09 -4.97
N PRO A 72 -10.06 -1.23 -5.28
CA PRO A 72 -11.24 -2.07 -5.33
C PRO A 72 -11.97 -2.20 -3.99
N ASP A 73 -11.24 -2.15 -2.87
CA ASP A 73 -11.80 -2.26 -1.52
C ASP A 73 -11.01 -1.40 -0.51
N PRO A 74 -11.27 -0.08 -0.45
CA PRO A 74 -10.51 0.85 0.40
C PRO A 74 -10.54 0.55 1.90
N GLN A 75 -11.51 -0.25 2.37
CA GLN A 75 -11.60 -0.60 3.79
C GLN A 75 -10.69 -1.77 4.16
N ARG A 76 -10.35 -2.64 3.20
CA ARG A 76 -9.59 -3.87 3.45
C ARG A 76 -8.29 -3.97 2.66
N ILE A 77 -8.05 -3.08 1.70
CA ILE A 77 -6.81 -2.99 0.94
C ILE A 77 -6.17 -1.65 1.30
N ILE A 78 -5.10 -1.69 2.09
CA ILE A 78 -4.54 -0.50 2.74
C ILE A 78 -3.24 -0.11 2.04
N PRO A 79 -3.17 1.06 1.38
CA PRO A 79 -1.91 1.57 0.81
C PRO A 79 -0.88 1.81 1.92
N ILE A 80 0.31 1.25 1.77
CA ILE A 80 1.40 1.35 2.75
C ILE A 80 2.68 1.98 2.20
N ALA A 81 2.84 2.00 0.88
CA ALA A 81 3.95 2.66 0.22
C ALA A 81 3.56 3.08 -1.20
N TRP A 82 4.32 4.01 -1.75
CA TRP A 82 4.19 4.47 -3.13
C TRP A 82 5.57 4.66 -3.74
N SER A 83 5.65 4.51 -5.06
CA SER A 83 6.86 4.77 -5.81
C SER A 83 6.86 6.16 -6.42
N ILE A 84 7.95 6.91 -6.22
CA ILE A 84 8.16 8.17 -6.91
C ILE A 84 8.38 7.96 -8.42
N SER A 85 9.00 6.85 -8.83
CA SER A 85 9.36 6.67 -10.22
C SER A 85 8.21 6.28 -11.13
N SER A 86 7.32 5.42 -10.65
CA SER A 86 6.20 4.87 -11.42
C SER A 86 4.85 5.44 -10.99
N GLY A 87 4.75 5.99 -9.77
CA GLY A 87 3.47 6.32 -9.14
C GLY A 87 2.76 5.10 -8.55
N ASN A 88 3.32 3.89 -8.70
CA ASN A 88 2.68 2.65 -8.24
C ASN A 88 2.47 2.65 -6.73
N ASN A 89 1.36 2.07 -6.29
CA ASN A 89 1.05 1.89 -4.88
C ASN A 89 1.26 0.44 -4.46
N TYR A 90 1.78 0.25 -3.25
CA TYR A 90 1.95 -1.05 -2.61
C TYR A 90 0.99 -1.14 -1.44
N LEU A 91 0.19 -2.21 -1.40
CA LEU A 91 -0.97 -2.30 -0.53
C LEU A 91 -0.97 -3.59 0.29
N LEU A 92 -1.45 -3.54 1.53
CA LEU A 92 -1.76 -4.72 2.34
C LEU A 92 -3.19 -5.15 2.08
N ASP A 93 -3.39 -6.40 1.67
CA ASP A 93 -4.72 -6.99 1.41
C ASP A 93 -5.17 -7.87 2.57
N TYR A 94 -6.15 -7.36 3.33
CA TYR A 94 -6.76 -8.03 4.48
C TYR A 94 -7.99 -8.86 4.12
N ARG A 95 -8.39 -8.94 2.84
CA ARG A 95 -9.60 -9.70 2.44
C ARG A 95 -9.45 -11.20 2.67
N GLY A 96 -8.22 -11.72 2.62
CA GLY A 96 -7.90 -13.12 2.83
C GLY A 96 -7.44 -13.48 4.25
N SER A 97 -6.68 -12.61 4.90
CA SER A 97 -6.12 -12.85 6.25
C SER A 97 -5.93 -11.53 7.00
N GLU A 98 -6.44 -11.47 8.24
CA GLU A 98 -6.27 -10.31 9.11
C GLU A 98 -4.87 -10.25 9.76
N GLU A 99 -4.27 -11.41 10.04
CA GLU A 99 -2.99 -11.51 10.75
C GLU A 99 -1.79 -11.45 9.79
N THR A 100 -1.97 -11.96 8.57
CA THR A 100 -0.92 -12.10 7.57
C THR A 100 -1.43 -11.61 6.20
N PRO A 101 -1.75 -10.32 6.06
CA PRO A 101 -2.21 -9.76 4.80
C PRO A 101 -1.14 -9.95 3.73
N SER A 102 -1.58 -10.31 2.52
CA SER A 102 -0.72 -10.32 1.35
C SER A 102 -0.36 -8.90 0.92
N VAL A 103 0.68 -8.76 0.12
CA VAL A 103 1.05 -7.48 -0.50
C VAL A 103 0.61 -7.48 -1.95
N LEU A 104 -0.11 -6.44 -2.34
CA LEU A 104 -0.51 -6.16 -3.72
C LEU A 104 0.31 -4.99 -4.28
N VAL A 105 0.42 -4.94 -5.60
CA VAL A 105 0.84 -3.76 -6.34
C VAL A 105 -0.34 -3.21 -7.14
N MET A 106 -0.45 -1.89 -7.22
CA MET A 106 -1.39 -1.18 -8.06
C MET A 106 -0.60 -0.29 -9.01
N GLU A 107 -0.68 -0.59 -10.30
CA GLU A 107 0.00 0.18 -11.34
C GLU A 107 -0.74 1.48 -11.61
N HIS A 108 -0.10 2.63 -11.37
CA HIS A 108 -0.77 3.92 -11.49
C HIS A 108 -1.25 4.21 -12.91
N GLU A 109 -0.47 3.81 -13.92
CA GLU A 109 -0.78 4.08 -15.32
C GLU A 109 -1.95 3.25 -15.87
N LEU A 110 -2.25 2.10 -15.24
CA LEU A 110 -3.30 1.18 -15.68
C LEU A 110 -4.54 1.22 -14.78
N ALA A 111 -4.45 1.82 -13.59
CA ALA A 111 -5.53 1.85 -12.63
C ALA A 111 -6.74 2.62 -13.16
N MET A 112 -7.87 1.93 -13.30
CA MET A 112 -9.16 2.48 -13.67
C MET A 112 -9.81 3.17 -12.46
N VAL A 113 -10.34 4.37 -12.66
CA VAL A 113 -11.11 5.08 -11.64
C VAL A 113 -12.48 4.44 -11.50
N ARG A 114 -13.01 4.35 -10.27
CA ARG A 114 -14.32 3.76 -9.99
C ARG A 114 -15.47 4.35 -10.82
N GLU A 115 -15.45 5.66 -11.05
CA GLU A 115 -16.43 6.32 -11.91
C GLU A 115 -16.43 5.75 -13.33
N ASP A 116 -15.24 5.52 -13.90
CA ASP A 116 -15.08 4.93 -15.23
C ASP A 116 -15.54 3.47 -15.24
N ALA A 117 -15.16 2.68 -14.23
CA ALA A 117 -15.60 1.29 -14.09
C ALA A 117 -17.13 1.17 -14.00
N GLU A 118 -17.79 2.03 -13.22
CA GLU A 118 -19.25 2.09 -13.10
C GLU A 118 -19.93 2.58 -14.39
N SER A 119 -19.25 3.42 -15.17
CA SER A 119 -19.76 3.90 -16.46
C SER A 119 -19.59 2.87 -17.58
N GLU A 120 -18.55 2.05 -17.54
CA GLU A 120 -18.26 1.03 -18.57
C GLU A 120 -19.02 -0.27 -18.35
N ALA A 121 -19.37 -0.58 -17.09
CA ALA A 121 -20.07 -1.80 -16.72
C ALA A 121 -21.60 -1.73 -16.89
N GLU A 122 -22.23 -2.86 -17.20
CA GLU A 122 -23.70 -2.99 -17.20
C GLU A 122 -24.26 -3.22 -15.78
N THR A 123 -23.43 -3.74 -14.87
CA THR A 123 -23.81 -4.11 -13.50
C THR A 123 -22.76 -3.70 -12.47
N MET A 124 -23.16 -3.60 -11.20
CA MET A 124 -22.23 -3.29 -10.11
C MET A 124 -21.18 -4.41 -9.92
N GLU A 125 -21.56 -5.66 -10.16
CA GLU A 125 -20.66 -6.80 -10.08
C GLU A 125 -19.58 -6.75 -11.16
N GLU A 126 -19.92 -6.31 -12.37
CA GLU A 126 -18.96 -6.11 -13.46
C GLU A 126 -18.07 -4.90 -13.19
N ALA A 127 -18.62 -3.78 -12.71
CA ALA A 127 -17.82 -2.63 -12.28
C ALA A 127 -16.81 -3.03 -11.20
N GLN A 128 -17.23 -3.86 -10.23
CA GLN A 128 -16.31 -4.38 -9.23
C GLN A 128 -15.23 -5.27 -9.84
N GLN A 129 -15.56 -6.12 -10.83
CA GLN A 129 -14.55 -6.94 -11.51
C GLN A 129 -13.50 -6.07 -12.22
N LEU A 130 -13.91 -5.00 -12.90
CA LEU A 130 -12.97 -4.03 -13.49
C LEU A 130 -12.07 -3.41 -12.42
N MET A 131 -12.63 -3.03 -11.27
CA MET A 131 -11.82 -2.51 -10.16
C MET A 131 -10.84 -3.52 -9.59
N GLU A 132 -11.18 -4.82 -9.58
CA GLU A 132 -10.26 -5.88 -9.14
C GLU A 132 -9.04 -6.01 -10.05
N GLU A 133 -9.14 -5.61 -11.33
CA GLU A 133 -8.01 -5.62 -12.28
C GLU A 133 -6.97 -4.54 -11.97
N ASN A 134 -7.30 -3.54 -11.13
CA ASN A 134 -6.35 -2.49 -10.73
C ASN A 134 -5.22 -3.00 -9.81
N VAL A 135 -5.37 -4.20 -9.23
CA VAL A 135 -4.43 -4.72 -8.23
C VAL A 135 -3.94 -6.11 -8.60
N GLU A 136 -2.64 -6.31 -8.44
CA GLU A 136 -1.99 -7.59 -8.71
C GLU A 136 -1.28 -8.14 -7.47
N PRO A 137 -1.31 -9.46 -7.21
CA PRO A 137 -0.56 -10.07 -6.11
C PRO A 137 0.95 -9.93 -6.30
N LEU A 138 1.64 -9.32 -5.33
CA LEU A 138 3.10 -9.16 -5.34
C LEU A 138 3.79 -10.12 -4.38
N ALA A 139 3.29 -10.27 -3.15
CA ALA A 139 3.89 -11.15 -2.15
C ALA A 139 2.85 -11.75 -1.20
N ALA A 140 3.12 -12.95 -0.70
CA ALA A 140 2.21 -13.66 0.21
C ALA A 140 2.05 -12.98 1.59
N HIS A 141 3.05 -12.20 2.02
CA HIS A 141 3.06 -11.45 3.27
C HIS A 141 4.15 -10.37 3.26
N PHE A 142 4.09 -9.43 4.21
CA PHE A 142 5.00 -8.28 4.26
C PHE A 142 6.49 -8.65 4.25
N GLN A 143 6.92 -9.58 5.10
CA GLN A 143 8.32 -10.06 5.08
C GLN A 143 8.83 -10.51 3.70
N SER A 144 7.99 -11.16 2.90
CA SER A 144 8.38 -11.59 1.54
C SER A 144 8.57 -10.39 0.61
N PHE A 145 7.71 -9.38 0.73
CA PHE A 145 7.87 -8.12 0.02
C PHE A 145 9.12 -7.35 0.48
N ALA A 146 9.34 -7.22 1.79
CA ALA A 146 10.50 -6.54 2.35
C ALA A 146 11.84 -7.16 1.89
N ALA A 147 11.87 -8.48 1.64
CA ALA A 147 13.05 -9.16 1.09
C ALA A 147 13.39 -8.75 -0.36
N LEU A 148 12.43 -8.21 -1.11
CA LEU A 148 12.63 -7.67 -2.46
C LEU A 148 13.15 -6.23 -2.44
N LEU A 149 13.06 -5.54 -1.30
CA LEU A 149 13.45 -4.14 -1.18
C LEU A 149 14.94 -3.99 -0.89
N ARG A 150 15.57 -3.04 -1.56
CA ARG A 150 16.93 -2.57 -1.23
C ARG A 150 16.90 -1.11 -0.83
N VAL A 151 17.51 -0.79 0.30
CA VAL A 151 17.66 0.60 0.74
C VAL A 151 18.43 1.37 -0.34
N ARG A 152 17.82 2.42 -0.86
CA ARG A 152 18.43 3.31 -1.84
C ARG A 152 19.39 4.26 -1.11
N PRO A 153 20.67 4.34 -1.52
CA PRO A 153 21.59 5.30 -0.92
C PRO A 153 21.07 6.72 -1.16
N SER A 154 21.01 7.52 -0.09
CA SER A 154 20.77 8.96 -0.21
C SER A 154 21.82 9.57 -1.14
N GLN A 155 21.41 10.17 -2.25
CA GLN A 155 22.35 10.93 -3.08
C GLN A 155 22.85 12.11 -2.25
N ALA A 156 24.16 12.14 -1.99
CA ALA A 156 24.84 13.20 -1.26
C ALA A 156 24.91 14.49 -2.07
#